data_AF-A0A167QUB5-F1
#
_entry.id   AF-A0A167QUB5-F1
#
_cell.length_a   1.000
_cell.length_b   1.000
_cell.length_c   1.000
_cell.angle_alpha   90.00
_cell.angle_beta   90.00
_cell.angle_gamma   90.00
#
_symmetry.space_group_name_H-M   'P 1'
#
loop_
_entity.id
_entity.type
_entity.pdbx_description
1 polymer ?
#
loop_
_entity_poly.entity_id
_entity_poly.type
_entity_poly.pdbx_seq_one_letter_code
_entity_poly.pdbx_strand_id
1 'polypeptide(L)'
;MSASPKHENIEVDHQRTGDTNTLASAAGSPQHVLASTASALVVTVNYRLGEIPTHISPSSDKGSICQEPIEAPDQTLGSNNSQLTSYKYPTPVHDTLAGFDWIQTHLRPSQLAIIGTHVGGSLSLMLSLTEAQSIRAVAAIDPICDWPGLDEYCARESTITPKTRADDNTIIPAKASKNKRQPRKKNAPPDLLPLLQARSRFFSTPERCFDSFASPILFLRSAGRDVPRTFPQYLTGPEYPVPVLKETRGTTAEQYAVSDGLIWDRDVYPETDTDVDGVDGIGATGTRRRKALSRWPPYGLDYGLSGKTWSGPGDGVGRLQMVLPWVRLFTSDGGAGLASGSLSSSAIEMKKTREWGKGSTVLARQADEMVSVMRRACFWGREKGFGERRVTLSQVRGNGDNVGEEVGDWFKNVFEGTLEDID
;
A
#
# COMPACT_ATOMS: atom_id res chain seq x y z
N MET A 1 41.72 -44.18 51.58
CA MET A 1 40.31 -43.83 51.87
C MET A 1 40.28 -42.33 52.12
N SER A 2 39.99 -41.55 51.07
CA SER A 2 40.01 -40.09 51.09
C SER A 2 38.70 -39.54 51.65
N ALA A 3 38.79 -38.66 52.65
CA ALA A 3 37.68 -37.86 53.13
C ALA A 3 37.63 -36.54 52.34
N SER A 4 36.48 -36.26 51.71
CA SER A 4 36.19 -35.04 50.97
C SER A 4 35.73 -33.91 51.90
N PRO A 5 36.01 -32.64 51.58
CA PRO A 5 35.52 -31.51 52.35
C PRO A 5 34.06 -31.15 51.97
N LYS A 6 33.35 -30.62 52.96
CA LYS A 6 31.96 -30.15 52.91
C LYS A 6 31.86 -28.90 52.03
N HIS A 7 30.94 -28.89 51.06
CA HIS A 7 30.49 -27.70 50.37
C HIS A 7 29.22 -27.17 51.04
N GLU A 8 29.28 -25.93 51.54
CA GLU A 8 28.12 -25.14 51.94
C GLU A 8 27.34 -24.71 50.69
N ASN A 9 26.02 -24.96 50.71
CA ASN A 9 25.10 -24.45 49.70
C ASN A 9 24.82 -22.97 49.98
N ILE A 10 25.27 -22.09 49.08
CA ILE A 10 24.83 -20.70 49.03
C ILE A 10 23.59 -20.67 48.13
N GLU A 11 22.43 -20.60 48.77
CA GLU A 11 21.14 -20.31 48.13
C GLU A 11 21.14 -18.81 47.76
N VAL A 12 21.30 -18.50 46.48
CA VAL A 12 21.22 -17.12 45.98
C VAL A 12 19.77 -16.82 45.63
N ASP A 13 19.13 -16.09 46.54
CA ASP A 13 17.83 -15.46 46.37
C ASP A 13 17.93 -14.37 45.30
N HIS A 14 17.30 -14.58 44.14
CA HIS A 14 17.19 -13.60 43.06
C HIS A 14 15.79 -12.97 43.05
N GLN A 15 15.42 -12.33 44.16
CA GLN A 15 14.48 -11.21 44.12
C GLN A 15 15.27 -9.90 44.12
N ARG A 16 15.36 -9.23 42.96
CA ARG A 16 15.01 -7.80 42.77
C ARG A 16 15.46 -7.30 41.38
N THR A 17 14.63 -6.41 40.83
CA THR A 17 14.93 -5.40 39.79
C THR A 17 15.22 -5.91 38.39
N GLY A 18 14.14 -6.11 37.64
CA GLY A 18 14.12 -6.06 36.18
C GLY A 18 12.70 -5.71 35.76
N ASP A 19 12.54 -4.57 35.10
CA ASP A 19 11.25 -3.98 34.74
C ASP A 19 10.36 -4.99 34.01
N THR A 20 9.30 -5.40 34.68
CA THR A 20 8.26 -6.24 34.10
C THR A 20 7.55 -5.44 33.03
N ASN A 21 7.96 -5.66 31.78
CA ASN A 21 7.13 -5.42 30.61
C ASN A 21 5.71 -5.88 30.94
N THR A 22 4.77 -4.97 30.70
CA THR A 22 3.37 -5.05 31.08
C THR A 22 2.68 -6.17 30.30
N LEU A 23 2.96 -7.42 30.66
CA LEU A 23 2.34 -8.63 30.11
C LEU A 23 1.07 -8.95 30.90
N ALA A 24 0.19 -7.96 31.05
CA ALA A 24 -1.20 -8.22 31.36
C ALA A 24 -1.91 -8.31 30.01
N SER A 25 -2.11 -9.55 29.54
CA SER A 25 -3.09 -9.85 28.50
C SER A 25 -4.45 -9.36 28.98
N ALA A 26 -4.80 -8.12 28.66
CA ALA A 26 -6.14 -7.60 28.92
C ALA A 26 -7.11 -8.48 28.12
N ALA A 27 -7.94 -9.26 28.82
CA ALA A 27 -9.03 -9.99 28.21
C ALA A 27 -9.85 -9.00 27.36
N GLY A 28 -9.82 -9.17 26.04
CA GLY A 28 -10.43 -8.26 25.07
C GLY A 28 -9.46 -7.41 24.22
N SER A 29 -8.14 -7.56 24.34
CA SER A 29 -7.24 -6.95 23.35
C SER A 29 -7.48 -7.56 21.95
N PRO A 30 -7.30 -6.81 20.85
CA PRO A 30 -7.47 -7.35 19.50
C PRO A 30 -6.57 -8.57 19.23
N GLN A 31 -5.36 -8.60 19.80
CA GLN A 31 -4.49 -9.77 19.69
C GLN A 31 -5.04 -10.97 20.44
N HIS A 32 -5.61 -10.77 21.64
CA HIS A 32 -6.21 -11.84 22.42
C HIS A 32 -7.43 -12.43 21.72
N VAL A 33 -8.34 -11.58 21.21
CA VAL A 33 -9.51 -12.00 20.45
C VAL A 33 -9.09 -12.82 19.23
N LEU A 34 -8.13 -12.30 18.44
CA LEU A 34 -7.64 -13.00 17.26
C LEU A 34 -7.00 -14.35 17.63
N ALA A 35 -6.17 -14.39 18.69
CA ALA A 35 -5.52 -15.61 19.15
C ALA A 35 -6.55 -16.67 19.61
N SER A 36 -7.55 -16.26 20.40
CA SER A 36 -8.59 -17.16 20.91
C SER A 36 -9.48 -17.69 19.79
N THR A 37 -9.91 -16.82 18.89
CA THR A 37 -10.86 -17.18 17.82
C THR A 37 -10.19 -18.02 16.74
N ALA A 38 -8.97 -17.66 16.33
CA ALA A 38 -8.20 -18.44 15.35
C ALA A 38 -7.54 -19.69 15.95
N SER A 39 -7.52 -19.84 17.29
CA SER A 39 -6.76 -20.87 18.01
C SER A 39 -5.28 -20.90 17.58
N ALA A 40 -4.66 -19.71 17.48
CA ALA A 40 -3.35 -19.52 16.88
C ALA A 40 -2.42 -18.63 17.73
N LEU A 41 -1.10 -18.79 17.54
CA LEU A 41 -0.09 -17.89 18.09
C LEU A 41 -0.11 -16.58 17.30
N VAL A 42 -0.25 -15.45 18.01
CA VAL A 42 -0.20 -14.12 17.40
C VAL A 42 1.17 -13.50 17.60
N VAL A 43 1.81 -13.10 16.50
CA VAL A 43 3.08 -12.37 16.49
C VAL A 43 2.83 -10.97 15.93
N THR A 44 3.31 -9.94 16.64
CA THR A 44 3.22 -8.55 16.19
C THR A 44 4.60 -8.07 15.74
N VAL A 45 4.69 -7.58 14.50
CA VAL A 45 5.94 -7.03 13.94
C VAL A 45 5.85 -5.52 13.94
N ASN A 46 6.82 -4.87 14.59
CA ASN A 46 6.99 -3.43 14.52
C ASN A 46 7.87 -3.08 13.31
N TYR A 47 7.50 -2.04 12.58
CA TYR A 47 8.26 -1.51 11.45
C TYR A 47 8.36 0.01 11.56
N ARG A 48 9.46 0.59 11.07
CA ARG A 48 9.70 2.04 11.16
C ARG A 48 9.00 2.77 10.03
N LEU A 49 8.14 3.73 10.39
CA LEU A 49 7.46 4.63 9.45
C LEU A 49 7.02 5.91 10.18
N GLY A 50 7.23 7.07 9.55
CA GLY A 50 6.88 8.36 10.12
C GLY A 50 7.93 8.90 11.09
N GLU A 51 7.53 9.91 11.86
CA GLU A 51 8.40 10.58 12.82
C GLU A 51 8.45 9.80 14.13
N ILE A 52 9.65 9.40 14.53
CA ILE A 52 9.91 8.67 15.77
C ILE A 52 10.83 9.55 16.63
N PRO A 53 10.44 9.88 17.88
CA PRO A 53 11.32 10.56 18.82
C PRO A 53 12.55 9.70 19.11
N THR A 54 13.73 10.19 18.75
CA THR A 54 15.00 9.58 19.15
C THR A 54 15.51 10.31 20.38
N HIS A 55 15.52 9.62 21.52
CA HIS A 55 16.14 10.14 22.73
C HIS A 55 17.64 9.89 22.64
N ILE A 56 18.41 10.93 22.33
CA ILE A 56 19.88 10.84 22.40
C ILE A 56 20.24 10.91 23.88
N SER A 57 20.72 9.81 24.44
CA SER A 57 21.42 9.85 25.73
C SER A 57 22.71 10.64 25.54
N PRO A 58 23.01 11.67 26.35
CA PRO A 58 24.26 12.41 26.25
C PRO A 58 25.39 11.58 26.86
N SER A 59 25.88 10.57 26.15
CA SER A 59 27.18 9.95 26.41
C SER A 59 27.56 8.95 25.33
N SER A 60 28.47 9.34 24.43
CA SER A 60 29.66 8.57 24.03
C SER A 60 30.35 9.21 22.83
N ASP A 61 30.83 10.45 23.00
CA ASP A 61 31.91 10.95 22.15
C ASP A 61 33.24 10.35 22.64
N LYS A 62 33.67 9.29 21.95
CA LYS A 62 35.08 8.95 21.81
C LYS A 62 35.36 8.57 20.35
N GLY A 63 35.93 9.53 19.61
CA GLY A 63 36.84 9.23 18.51
C GLY A 63 36.49 9.84 17.15
N SER A 64 36.86 11.11 16.93
CA SER A 64 37.83 11.47 15.88
C SER A 64 38.29 12.92 16.08
N ILE A 65 39.61 13.10 16.03
CA ILE A 65 40.37 14.30 16.40
C ILE A 65 40.64 15.17 15.16
N CYS A 66 40.57 16.50 15.33
CA CYS A 66 41.42 17.60 14.81
C CYS A 66 40.56 18.88 14.77
N GLN A 67 40.85 20.06 15.33
CA GLN A 67 41.92 20.69 16.11
C GLN A 67 41.27 21.91 16.82
N GLU A 68 41.71 22.22 18.04
CA GLU A 68 41.41 23.40 18.87
C GLU A 68 42.48 24.53 18.61
N PRO A 69 42.43 25.79 19.16
CA PRO A 69 41.72 26.18 20.40
C PRO A 69 41.12 27.62 20.55
N ILE A 70 40.47 27.82 21.72
CA ILE A 70 40.30 29.02 22.60
C ILE A 70 39.06 29.95 22.42
N GLU A 71 38.05 29.83 23.32
CA GLU A 71 37.72 30.78 24.43
C GLU A 71 36.52 30.32 25.28
N ALA A 72 36.45 30.80 26.52
CA ALA A 72 35.84 30.23 27.73
C ALA A 72 34.32 30.53 27.94
N PRO A 73 33.67 30.02 29.01
CA PRO A 73 32.27 29.57 29.01
C PRO A 73 31.24 30.64 29.42
N ASP A 74 30.04 30.55 28.87
CA ASP A 74 28.85 31.06 29.54
C ASP A 74 27.73 30.00 29.57
N GLN A 75 27.09 29.92 30.72
CA GLN A 75 26.15 28.87 31.09
C GLN A 75 24.77 29.17 30.50
N THR A 76 24.33 28.38 29.53
CA THR A 76 22.91 28.37 29.11
C THR A 76 22.33 26.98 29.27
N LEU A 77 21.22 26.91 30.02
CA LEU A 77 20.39 25.75 30.31
C LEU A 77 20.28 24.79 29.13
N GLY A 78 20.52 23.49 29.41
CA GLY A 78 20.41 22.41 28.44
C GLY A 78 19.04 22.35 27.76
N SER A 79 19.03 22.61 26.47
CA SER A 79 17.94 22.21 25.59
C SER A 79 17.98 20.68 25.46
N ASN A 80 16.98 19.99 26.01
CA ASN A 80 16.73 18.59 25.70
C ASN A 80 16.30 18.49 24.22
N ASN A 81 17.28 18.49 23.31
CA ASN A 81 17.05 18.34 21.87
C ASN A 81 16.67 16.89 21.57
N SER A 82 15.38 16.56 21.72
CA SER A 82 14.83 15.35 21.12
C SER A 82 14.88 15.51 19.59
N GLN A 83 15.85 14.86 18.96
CA GLN A 83 15.91 14.82 17.50
C GLN A 83 14.78 13.89 17.02
N LEU A 84 13.89 14.39 16.16
CA LEU A 84 12.88 13.57 15.50
C LEU A 84 13.49 12.92 14.27
N THR A 85 13.55 11.59 14.25
CA THR A 85 13.99 10.84 13.06
C THR A 85 12.76 10.46 12.23
N SER A 86 12.73 10.87 10.97
CA SER A 86 11.62 10.57 10.05
C SER A 86 11.96 9.40 9.13
N TYR A 87 11.23 8.29 9.27
CA TYR A 87 11.36 7.10 8.44
C TYR A 87 10.31 7.10 7.31
N LYS A 88 10.76 6.76 6.10
CA LYS A 88 9.94 6.78 4.87
C LYS A 88 10.11 5.47 4.10
N TYR A 89 9.27 5.23 3.09
CA TYR A 89 9.50 4.11 2.17
C TYR A 89 10.88 4.22 1.50
N PRO A 90 11.62 3.09 1.35
CA PRO A 90 11.19 1.70 1.52
C PRO A 90 11.44 1.07 2.91
N THR A 91 11.83 1.83 3.94
CA THR A 91 12.14 1.29 5.29
C THR A 91 11.09 0.32 5.86
N PRO A 92 9.77 0.64 5.88
CA PRO A 92 8.77 -0.30 6.43
C PRO A 92 8.70 -1.63 5.68
N VAL A 93 9.04 -1.66 4.37
CA VAL A 93 9.10 -2.90 3.58
C VAL A 93 10.24 -3.78 4.09
N HIS A 94 11.44 -3.21 4.23
CA HIS A 94 12.61 -3.93 4.72
C HIS A 94 12.43 -4.45 6.15
N ASP A 95 11.89 -3.63 7.04
CA ASP A 95 11.63 -4.03 8.43
C ASP A 95 10.60 -5.17 8.50
N THR A 96 9.57 -5.12 7.65
CA THR A 96 8.54 -6.18 7.59
C THR A 96 9.10 -7.49 7.04
N LEU A 97 9.89 -7.45 5.97
CA LEU A 97 10.56 -8.63 5.41
C LEU A 97 11.53 -9.24 6.43
N ALA A 98 12.33 -8.42 7.12
CA ALA A 98 13.22 -8.90 8.17
C ALA A 98 12.44 -9.59 9.32
N GLY A 99 11.30 -9.04 9.72
CA GLY A 99 10.42 -9.67 10.71
C GLY A 99 9.80 -10.97 10.22
N PHE A 100 9.39 -11.02 8.94
CA PHE A 100 8.86 -12.22 8.31
C PHE A 100 9.90 -13.34 8.22
N ASP A 101 11.12 -13.02 7.79
CA ASP A 101 12.25 -13.96 7.74
C ASP A 101 12.58 -14.49 9.14
N TRP A 102 12.57 -13.62 10.15
CA TRP A 102 12.78 -14.02 11.54
C TRP A 102 11.71 -15.03 11.99
N ILE A 103 10.43 -14.77 11.69
CA ILE A 103 9.32 -15.68 12.03
C ILE A 103 9.51 -17.04 11.35
N GLN A 104 9.81 -17.06 10.03
CA GLN A 104 10.02 -18.32 9.32
C GLN A 104 11.19 -19.12 9.87
N THR A 105 12.31 -18.45 10.16
CA THR A 105 13.55 -19.11 10.59
C THR A 105 13.51 -19.59 12.04
N HIS A 106 12.83 -18.86 12.94
CA HIS A 106 12.86 -19.14 14.37
C HIS A 106 11.60 -19.84 14.86
N LEU A 107 10.41 -19.44 14.41
CA LEU A 107 9.15 -20.05 14.82
C LEU A 107 8.76 -21.25 13.97
N ARG A 108 9.23 -21.30 12.72
CA ARG A 108 8.97 -22.39 11.75
C ARG A 108 7.50 -22.83 11.74
N PRO A 109 6.56 -21.91 11.51
CA PRO A 109 5.14 -22.23 11.58
C PRO A 109 4.77 -23.26 10.50
N SER A 110 3.93 -24.24 10.85
CA SER A 110 3.37 -25.19 9.87
C SER A 110 2.37 -24.50 8.93
N GLN A 111 1.65 -23.52 9.43
CA GLN A 111 0.74 -22.66 8.69
C GLN A 111 0.93 -21.22 9.17
N LEU A 112 1.00 -20.28 8.23
CA LEU A 112 1.16 -18.86 8.52
C LEU A 112 0.02 -18.07 7.91
N ALA A 113 -0.64 -17.24 8.73
CA ALA A 113 -1.57 -16.23 8.25
C ALA A 113 -1.09 -14.84 8.62
N ILE A 114 -1.37 -13.87 7.76
CA ILE A 114 -0.98 -12.47 7.96
C ILE A 114 -2.22 -11.60 8.00
N ILE A 115 -2.30 -10.72 8.99
CA ILE A 115 -3.33 -9.69 9.10
C ILE A 115 -2.67 -8.32 9.10
N GLY A 116 -3.26 -7.36 8.39
CA GLY A 116 -2.80 -5.99 8.43
C GLY A 116 -3.87 -4.98 8.05
N THR A 117 -3.76 -3.77 8.60
CA THR A 117 -4.70 -2.67 8.37
C THR A 117 -3.99 -1.49 7.69
N HIS A 118 -4.64 -0.79 6.75
CA HIS A 118 -4.09 0.38 6.05
C HIS A 118 -2.73 0.10 5.39
N VAL A 119 -1.65 0.70 5.89
CA VAL A 119 -0.25 0.43 5.46
C VAL A 119 0.14 -1.01 5.77
N GLY A 120 -0.22 -1.54 6.95
CA GLY A 120 -0.01 -2.95 7.27
C GLY A 120 -0.78 -3.88 6.33
N GLY A 121 -1.96 -3.47 5.88
CA GLY A 121 -2.75 -4.21 4.88
C GLY A 121 -2.07 -4.20 3.51
N SER A 122 -1.46 -3.06 3.12
CA SER A 122 -0.60 -2.95 1.95
C SER A 122 0.60 -3.91 2.02
N LEU A 123 1.31 -3.91 3.14
CA LEU A 123 2.45 -4.80 3.38
C LEU A 123 2.05 -6.28 3.40
N SER A 124 0.87 -6.59 3.95
CA SER A 124 0.32 -7.96 3.95
C SER A 124 0.00 -8.44 2.53
N LEU A 125 -0.54 -7.57 1.69
CA LEU A 125 -0.80 -7.86 0.28
C LEU A 125 0.50 -7.98 -0.53
N MET A 126 1.49 -7.14 -0.24
CA MET A 126 2.84 -7.26 -0.80
C MET A 126 3.42 -8.66 -0.51
N LEU A 127 3.41 -9.08 0.77
CA LEU A 127 3.86 -10.42 1.15
C LEU A 127 3.04 -11.53 0.47
N SER A 128 1.72 -11.36 0.32
CA SER A 128 0.88 -12.35 -0.40
C SER A 128 1.30 -12.57 -1.85
N LEU A 129 1.90 -11.56 -2.48
CA LEU A 129 2.29 -11.56 -3.88
C LEU A 129 3.76 -11.89 -4.12
N THR A 130 4.61 -11.77 -3.09
CA THR A 130 6.05 -12.06 -3.16
C THR A 130 6.39 -13.37 -2.43
N GLU A 131 5.77 -13.64 -1.30
CA GLU A 131 6.02 -14.78 -0.40
C GLU A 131 4.86 -15.79 -0.38
N ALA A 132 4.17 -15.93 -1.52
CA ALA A 132 2.91 -16.66 -1.63
C ALA A 132 2.98 -18.14 -1.18
N GLN A 133 4.15 -18.79 -1.31
CA GLN A 133 4.30 -20.20 -0.94
C GLN A 133 4.33 -20.43 0.58
N SER A 134 4.86 -19.46 1.33
CA SER A 134 5.05 -19.60 2.77
C SER A 134 3.84 -19.12 3.58
N ILE A 135 2.86 -18.53 2.90
CA ILE A 135 1.67 -17.95 3.52
C ILE A 135 0.47 -18.79 3.13
N ARG A 136 -0.34 -19.16 4.11
CA ARG A 136 -1.60 -19.90 3.90
C ARG A 136 -2.78 -18.94 3.69
N ALA A 137 -2.84 -17.85 4.45
CA ALA A 137 -3.94 -16.89 4.40
C ALA A 137 -3.49 -15.44 4.64
N VAL A 138 -4.18 -14.47 4.05
CA VAL A 138 -3.96 -13.04 4.25
C VAL A 138 -5.29 -12.31 4.42
N ALA A 139 -5.42 -11.58 5.52
CA ALA A 139 -6.51 -10.65 5.80
C ALA A 139 -5.98 -9.21 5.71
N ALA A 140 -6.49 -8.42 4.76
CA ALA A 140 -6.09 -7.03 4.59
C ALA A 140 -7.29 -6.09 4.83
N ILE A 141 -7.23 -5.28 5.88
CA ILE A 141 -8.32 -4.40 6.34
C ILE A 141 -8.06 -2.97 5.85
N ASP A 142 -9.01 -2.42 5.10
CA ASP A 142 -8.93 -1.10 4.45
C ASP A 142 -7.53 -0.81 3.87
N PRO A 143 -6.97 -1.71 3.02
CA PRO A 143 -5.58 -1.63 2.61
C PRO A 143 -5.32 -0.49 1.61
N ILE A 144 -4.15 0.14 1.72
CA ILE A 144 -3.69 1.13 0.74
C ILE A 144 -2.98 0.39 -0.40
N CYS A 145 -3.61 0.30 -1.57
CA CYS A 145 -3.13 -0.54 -2.67
C CYS A 145 -2.52 0.25 -3.84
N ASP A 146 -2.90 1.53 -4.01
CA ASP A 146 -2.51 2.36 -5.16
C ASP A 146 -2.20 3.82 -4.75
N TRP A 147 -0.99 4.08 -4.24
CA TRP A 147 -0.56 5.44 -3.92
C TRP A 147 -0.56 6.39 -5.14
N PRO A 148 -0.13 5.94 -6.34
CA PRO A 148 -0.27 6.75 -7.53
C PRO A 148 -1.74 7.05 -7.86
N GLY A 149 -2.64 6.08 -7.77
CA GLY A 149 -4.05 6.25 -8.11
C GLY A 149 -4.82 7.33 -7.33
N LEU A 150 -4.28 7.86 -6.22
CA LEU A 150 -4.96 8.89 -5.41
C LEU A 150 -5.39 10.14 -6.21
N ASP A 151 -4.63 10.50 -7.24
CA ASP A 151 -4.92 11.71 -8.02
C ASP A 151 -6.16 11.55 -8.91
N GLU A 152 -6.59 10.31 -9.18
CA GLU A 152 -7.82 10.01 -9.93
C GLU A 152 -9.09 10.40 -9.17
N TYR A 153 -8.98 10.60 -7.85
CA TYR A 153 -10.07 11.05 -6.98
C TYR A 153 -10.13 12.57 -6.82
N CYS A 154 -9.12 13.29 -7.32
CA CYS A 154 -9.05 14.75 -7.25
C CYS A 154 -9.76 15.41 -8.45
N ALA A 155 -10.29 16.62 -8.25
CA ALA A 155 -10.75 17.45 -9.35
C ALA A 155 -9.56 18.05 -10.13
N ARG A 156 -9.76 18.45 -11.38
CA ARG A 156 -8.75 19.13 -12.19
C ARG A 156 -9.07 20.62 -12.31
N GLU A 157 -8.06 21.46 -12.28
CA GLU A 157 -8.19 22.92 -12.35
C GLU A 157 -8.95 23.40 -13.60
N SER A 158 -8.66 22.81 -14.76
CA SER A 158 -9.35 23.09 -16.03
C SER A 158 -10.83 22.67 -16.07
N THR A 159 -11.35 21.97 -15.06
CA THR A 159 -12.79 21.69 -14.89
C THR A 159 -13.51 22.79 -14.12
N ILE A 160 -12.78 23.64 -13.40
CA ILE A 160 -13.32 24.62 -12.45
C ILE A 160 -13.29 26.04 -13.05
N THR A 161 -12.36 26.32 -13.96
CA THR A 161 -12.39 27.57 -14.72
C THR A 161 -13.59 27.55 -15.68
N PRO A 162 -14.57 28.46 -15.53
CA PRO A 162 -15.55 28.66 -16.58
C PRO A 162 -14.78 29.06 -17.83
N LYS A 163 -15.11 28.47 -18.98
CA LYS A 163 -14.63 28.96 -20.28
C LYS A 163 -15.00 30.43 -20.38
N THR A 164 -14.08 31.33 -20.05
CA THR A 164 -14.19 32.74 -20.40
C THR A 164 -14.29 32.74 -21.91
N ARG A 165 -15.44 33.21 -22.40
CA ARG A 165 -15.70 33.35 -23.82
C ARG A 165 -14.59 34.23 -24.39
N ALA A 166 -13.67 33.62 -25.13
CA ALA A 166 -12.94 34.39 -26.12
C ALA A 166 -14.00 34.77 -27.15
N ASP A 167 -14.29 36.07 -27.20
CA ASP A 167 -15.06 36.67 -28.26
C ASP A 167 -14.37 36.36 -29.58
N ASP A 168 -15.00 35.50 -30.38
CA ASP A 168 -14.85 35.60 -31.82
C ASP A 168 -16.21 35.37 -32.47
N ASN A 169 -16.64 36.38 -33.21
CA ASN A 169 -17.95 36.46 -33.84
C ASN A 169 -17.97 35.51 -35.04
N THR A 170 -18.49 34.30 -34.86
CA THR A 170 -18.97 33.50 -35.99
C THR A 170 -20.28 32.83 -35.62
N ILE A 171 -21.36 33.35 -36.18
CA ILE A 171 -22.73 32.87 -36.01
C ILE A 171 -22.84 31.51 -36.71
N ILE A 172 -22.84 30.42 -35.92
CA ILE A 172 -23.30 29.10 -36.36
C ILE A 172 -24.39 28.62 -35.39
N PRO A 173 -25.64 28.40 -35.82
CA PRO A 173 -26.70 27.98 -34.92
C PRO A 173 -26.65 26.46 -34.71
N ALA A 174 -26.03 26.01 -33.62
CA ALA A 174 -26.09 24.62 -33.18
C ALA A 174 -27.26 24.41 -32.20
N LYS A 175 -28.12 23.45 -32.54
CA LYS A 175 -29.39 23.11 -31.89
C LYS A 175 -29.27 22.90 -30.38
N ALA A 176 -30.22 23.46 -29.65
CA ALA A 176 -30.35 23.41 -28.20
C ALA A 176 -30.54 21.97 -27.68
N SER A 177 -29.52 21.43 -27.00
CA SER A 177 -29.68 20.31 -26.07
C SER A 177 -30.11 20.85 -24.71
N LYS A 178 -31.42 20.90 -24.49
CA LYS A 178 -32.03 21.11 -23.17
C LYS A 178 -31.91 19.80 -22.38
N ASN A 179 -30.92 19.73 -21.47
CA ASN A 179 -30.97 19.03 -20.16
C ASN A 179 -29.55 18.83 -19.59
N LYS A 180 -28.79 19.91 -19.37
CA LYS A 180 -27.65 19.84 -18.44
C LYS A 180 -28.17 20.12 -17.03
N ARG A 181 -28.57 19.05 -16.34
CA ARG A 181 -28.74 19.07 -14.88
C ARG A 181 -27.46 19.63 -14.26
N GLN A 182 -27.59 20.69 -13.48
CA GLN A 182 -26.52 21.25 -12.64
C GLN A 182 -25.79 20.10 -11.90
N PRO A 183 -24.44 20.03 -11.94
CA PRO A 183 -23.72 19.00 -11.22
C PRO A 183 -23.91 19.23 -9.72
N ARG A 184 -24.70 18.36 -9.06
CA ARG A 184 -24.79 18.31 -7.60
C ARG A 184 -23.37 18.23 -7.05
N LYS A 185 -22.99 19.15 -6.14
CA LYS A 185 -21.68 19.19 -5.47
C LYS A 185 -21.36 17.79 -4.94
N LYS A 186 -20.41 17.10 -5.57
CA LYS A 186 -19.91 15.81 -5.10
C LYS A 186 -18.87 16.14 -4.03
N ASN A 187 -19.10 15.73 -2.80
CA ASN A 187 -18.08 15.85 -1.76
C ASN A 187 -16.98 14.80 -2.02
N ALA A 188 -15.74 15.13 -1.67
CA ALA A 188 -14.66 14.14 -1.71
C ALA A 188 -14.95 12.97 -0.78
N PRO A 189 -14.44 11.76 -1.10
CA PRO A 189 -14.36 10.69 -0.13
C PRO A 189 -13.66 11.18 1.15
N PRO A 190 -14.14 10.80 2.34
CA PRO A 190 -13.67 11.37 3.61
C PRO A 190 -12.19 11.08 3.90
N ASP A 191 -11.69 9.95 3.39
CA ASP A 191 -10.32 9.46 3.56
C ASP A 191 -9.34 9.97 2.49
N LEU A 192 -9.81 10.64 1.44
CA LEU A 192 -8.94 11.13 0.36
C LEU A 192 -7.89 12.12 0.86
N LEU A 193 -8.30 13.14 1.62
CA LEU A 193 -7.38 14.17 2.10
C LEU A 193 -6.32 13.61 3.08
N PRO A 194 -6.70 12.80 4.09
CA PRO A 194 -5.72 12.08 4.92
C PRO A 194 -4.73 11.26 4.10
N LEU A 195 -5.18 10.54 3.06
CA LEU A 195 -4.31 9.73 2.21
C LEU A 195 -3.32 10.59 1.39
N LEU A 196 -3.77 11.73 0.84
CA LEU A 196 -2.89 12.65 0.13
C LEU A 196 -1.81 13.23 1.06
N GLN A 197 -2.19 13.61 2.28
CA GLN A 197 -1.24 14.06 3.31
C GLN A 197 -0.27 12.94 3.71
N ALA A 198 -0.76 11.74 3.96
CA ALA A 198 0.05 10.58 4.29
C ALA A 198 1.08 10.28 3.19
N ARG A 199 0.68 10.34 1.91
CA ARG A 199 1.60 10.15 0.78
C ARG A 199 2.76 11.15 0.80
N SER A 200 2.50 12.42 1.09
CA SER A 200 3.58 13.43 1.20
C SER A 200 4.54 13.19 2.37
N ARG A 201 4.08 12.52 3.44
CA ARG A 201 4.88 12.21 4.62
C ARG A 201 5.66 10.91 4.47
N PHE A 202 5.06 9.88 3.88
CA PHE A 202 5.62 8.53 3.80
C PHE A 202 6.63 8.34 2.68
N PHE A 203 6.67 9.24 1.69
CA PHE A 203 7.55 9.13 0.53
C PHE A 203 8.47 10.34 0.41
N SER A 204 9.74 10.11 0.08
CA SER A 204 10.73 11.17 -0.15
C SER A 204 10.63 11.75 -1.57
N THR A 205 10.31 10.90 -2.55
CA THR A 205 10.12 11.29 -3.96
C THR A 205 8.84 10.65 -4.52
N PRO A 206 8.24 11.23 -5.58
CA PRO A 206 7.06 10.65 -6.21
C PRO A 206 7.30 9.25 -6.79
N GLU A 207 8.51 8.98 -7.31
CA GLU A 207 8.93 7.67 -7.82
C GLU A 207 8.69 6.54 -6.82
N ARG A 208 8.95 6.78 -5.53
CA ARG A 208 8.75 5.78 -4.48
C ARG A 208 7.29 5.38 -4.30
N CYS A 209 6.32 6.20 -4.71
CA CYS A 209 4.91 5.82 -4.71
C CYS A 209 4.60 4.75 -5.78
N PHE A 210 5.38 4.70 -6.86
CA PHE A 210 5.24 3.77 -7.97
C PHE A 210 6.01 2.45 -7.75
N ASP A 211 6.65 2.31 -6.59
CA ASP A 211 7.22 1.04 -6.16
C ASP A 211 6.10 0.02 -5.90
N SER A 212 6.21 -1.17 -6.49
CA SER A 212 5.23 -2.24 -6.32
C SER A 212 5.16 -2.76 -4.89
N PHE A 213 6.23 -2.65 -4.10
CA PHE A 213 6.23 -3.03 -2.70
C PHE A 213 5.45 -2.04 -1.81
N ALA A 214 5.35 -0.78 -2.24
CA ALA A 214 4.57 0.24 -1.55
C ALA A 214 3.12 0.33 -2.06
N SER A 215 2.92 0.02 -3.35
CA SER A 215 1.62 -0.03 -4.03
C SER A 215 1.42 -1.44 -4.64
N PRO A 216 0.98 -2.44 -3.86
CA PRO A 216 0.90 -3.85 -4.27
C PRO A 216 0.09 -4.10 -5.55
N ILE A 217 -0.85 -3.21 -5.89
CA ILE A 217 -1.61 -3.32 -7.14
C ILE A 217 -0.71 -3.29 -8.38
N LEU A 218 0.48 -2.69 -8.26
CA LEU A 218 1.43 -2.53 -9.37
C LEU A 218 2.14 -3.83 -9.75
N PHE A 219 2.14 -4.85 -8.88
CA PHE A 219 2.54 -6.21 -9.29
C PHE A 219 1.57 -6.80 -10.34
N LEU A 220 0.33 -6.32 -10.36
CA LEU A 220 -0.78 -6.91 -11.12
C LEU A 220 -1.23 -6.04 -12.28
N ARG A 221 -0.84 -4.77 -12.31
CA ARG A 221 -1.12 -3.86 -13.42
C ARG A 221 -0.17 -2.67 -13.47
N SER A 222 -0.01 -2.06 -14.63
CA SER A 222 0.65 -0.76 -14.76
C SER A 222 -0.09 0.35 -13.99
N ALA A 223 0.64 1.40 -13.60
CA ALA A 223 0.06 2.59 -12.94
C ALA A 223 -0.85 3.41 -13.88
N GLY A 224 -0.72 3.25 -15.20
CA GLY A 224 -1.50 3.98 -16.20
C GLY A 224 -1.14 5.46 -16.32
N ARG A 225 0.03 5.86 -15.83
CA ARG A 225 0.53 7.24 -15.88
C ARG A 225 2.03 7.27 -15.67
N ASP A 226 2.64 8.35 -16.13
CA ASP A 226 4.06 8.59 -15.94
C ASP A 226 4.33 9.14 -14.53
N VAL A 227 5.55 8.91 -14.04
CA VAL A 227 5.95 9.38 -12.71
C VAL A 227 6.16 10.90 -12.76
N PRO A 228 5.49 11.69 -11.90
CA PRO A 228 5.68 13.13 -11.89
C PRO A 228 7.06 13.48 -11.30
N ARG A 229 7.70 14.54 -11.84
CA ARG A 229 9.02 15.00 -11.37
C ARG A 229 9.01 15.52 -9.93
N THR A 230 7.87 16.05 -9.49
CA THR A 230 7.67 16.58 -8.14
C THR A 230 6.33 16.12 -7.59
N PHE A 231 6.15 16.20 -6.27
CA PHE A 231 4.86 15.84 -5.69
C PHE A 231 3.76 16.78 -6.18
N PRO A 232 2.62 16.25 -6.63
CA PRO A 232 1.54 17.11 -7.09
C PRO A 232 0.99 17.94 -5.93
N GLN A 233 0.62 19.18 -6.22
CA GLN A 233 0.04 20.10 -5.25
C GLN A 233 -1.48 20.14 -5.38
N TYR A 234 -2.16 20.26 -4.24
CA TYR A 234 -3.62 20.28 -4.17
C TYR A 234 -4.12 21.59 -3.58
N LEU A 235 -5.14 22.15 -4.21
CA LEU A 235 -6.00 23.15 -3.58
C LEU A 235 -7.01 22.43 -2.70
N THR A 236 -6.98 22.74 -1.40
CA THR A 236 -7.84 22.16 -0.37
C THR A 236 -8.46 23.28 0.46
N GLY A 237 -9.49 22.98 1.23
CA GLY A 237 -10.16 23.94 2.12
C GLY A 237 -11.65 24.10 1.81
N PRO A 238 -12.37 24.99 2.52
CA PRO A 238 -13.81 25.17 2.37
C PRO A 238 -14.25 25.56 0.95
N GLU A 239 -13.38 26.24 0.21
CA GLU A 239 -13.60 26.63 -1.19
C GLU A 239 -13.53 25.45 -2.17
N TYR A 240 -12.85 24.36 -1.76
CA TYR A 240 -12.59 23.18 -2.57
C TYR A 240 -13.15 21.91 -1.88
N PRO A 241 -14.46 21.61 -2.04
CA PRO A 241 -15.09 20.43 -1.42
C PRO A 241 -14.53 19.09 -1.92
N VAL A 242 -13.80 19.12 -3.03
CA VAL A 242 -12.94 18.04 -3.52
C VAL A 242 -11.56 18.64 -3.74
N PRO A 243 -10.47 18.01 -3.25
CA PRO A 243 -9.11 18.45 -3.54
C PRO A 243 -8.90 18.62 -5.05
N VAL A 244 -8.39 19.78 -5.46
CA VAL A 244 -8.14 20.09 -6.88
C VAL A 244 -6.65 19.98 -7.15
N LEU A 245 -6.28 19.16 -8.11
CA LEU A 245 -4.91 19.06 -8.59
C LEU A 245 -4.51 20.36 -9.33
N LYS A 246 -3.48 21.05 -8.85
CA LYS A 246 -2.90 22.23 -9.52
C LYS A 246 -2.16 21.82 -10.78
N GLU A 247 -2.41 22.50 -11.89
CA GLU A 247 -1.61 22.33 -13.10
C GLU A 247 -0.29 23.09 -12.93
N THR A 248 0.83 22.36 -12.85
CA THR A 248 2.16 22.97 -12.87
C THR A 248 2.42 23.50 -14.28
N ARG A 249 2.01 24.74 -14.56
CA ARG A 249 2.47 25.46 -15.75
C ARG A 249 3.98 25.66 -15.61
N GLY A 250 4.76 24.94 -16.40
CA GLY A 250 6.22 24.97 -16.32
C GLY A 250 6.76 26.32 -16.74
N THR A 251 7.00 27.23 -15.80
CA THR A 251 7.74 28.48 -16.03
C THR A 251 9.27 28.28 -15.99
N THR A 252 9.77 27.05 -16.08
CA THR A 252 11.22 26.75 -16.00
C THR A 252 11.67 25.60 -16.92
N ALA A 253 10.77 25.09 -17.77
CA ALA A 253 11.10 24.00 -18.70
C ALA A 253 11.85 24.46 -19.95
N GLU A 254 11.88 25.77 -20.24
CA GLU A 254 12.53 26.33 -21.43
C GLU A 254 14.04 26.57 -21.26
N GLN A 255 14.61 26.49 -20.05
CA GLN A 255 16.03 26.82 -19.83
C GLN A 255 16.98 25.63 -19.68
N TYR A 256 16.48 24.39 -19.53
CA TYR A 256 17.33 23.20 -19.38
C TYR A 256 17.14 22.13 -20.47
N ALA A 257 16.15 22.28 -21.36
CA ALA A 257 15.95 21.36 -22.47
C ALA A 257 17.01 21.49 -23.60
N VAL A 258 17.91 22.46 -23.52
CA VAL A 258 18.96 22.71 -24.53
C VAL A 258 20.27 21.98 -24.21
N SER A 259 20.44 21.40 -23.01
CA SER A 259 21.77 20.89 -22.58
C SER A 259 21.91 19.36 -22.52
N ASP A 260 20.86 18.57 -22.78
CA ASP A 260 20.89 17.10 -22.59
C ASP A 260 20.58 16.31 -23.88
N GLY A 261 20.71 16.97 -25.03
CA GLY A 261 20.38 16.40 -26.36
C GLY A 261 21.59 15.94 -27.19
N LEU A 262 22.77 15.83 -26.60
CA LEU A 262 23.98 15.37 -27.28
C LEU A 262 24.57 14.22 -26.47
N ILE A 263 24.99 13.14 -27.14
CA ILE A 263 25.47 11.85 -26.59
C ILE A 263 24.37 10.79 -26.59
N TRP A 264 23.89 10.36 -27.75
CA TRP A 264 23.93 8.96 -28.20
C TRP A 264 23.88 8.97 -29.74
N ASP A 265 24.95 8.41 -30.33
CA ASP A 265 25.17 8.08 -31.75
C ASP A 265 23.88 7.72 -32.51
N ARG A 266 23.53 8.30 -33.67
CA ARG A 266 24.29 8.52 -34.92
C ARG A 266 24.79 7.22 -35.58
N ASP A 267 24.06 6.87 -36.65
CA ASP A 267 24.37 5.94 -37.74
C ASP A 267 23.88 4.48 -37.58
N VAL A 268 22.74 4.16 -38.21
CA VAL A 268 22.59 3.24 -39.38
C VAL A 268 21.09 3.06 -39.65
N TYR A 269 20.54 3.73 -40.68
CA TYR A 269 19.58 3.25 -41.70
C TYR A 269 19.13 4.45 -42.58
N PRO A 270 19.09 4.32 -43.92
CA PRO A 270 18.77 5.45 -44.80
C PRO A 270 17.27 5.66 -44.99
N GLU A 271 16.91 6.95 -44.99
CA GLU A 271 15.82 7.65 -45.69
C GLU A 271 14.63 6.83 -46.21
N THR A 272 13.48 7.05 -45.57
CA THR A 272 12.20 7.18 -46.29
C THR A 272 11.49 8.44 -45.82
N ASP A 273 11.38 9.40 -46.73
CA ASP A 273 10.70 10.67 -46.55
C ASP A 273 9.23 10.47 -46.16
N THR A 274 8.83 11.08 -45.04
CA THR A 274 7.45 11.50 -44.82
C THR A 274 7.45 12.78 -44.00
N ASP A 275 7.51 13.90 -44.72
CA ASP A 275 7.17 15.22 -44.24
C ASP A 275 5.66 15.30 -43.96
N VAL A 276 5.23 15.28 -42.69
CA VAL A 276 3.99 15.98 -42.29
C VAL A 276 4.06 16.43 -40.82
N ASP A 277 4.39 17.72 -40.68
CA ASP A 277 3.87 18.70 -39.73
C ASP A 277 4.00 18.45 -38.21
N GLY A 278 5.03 19.10 -37.64
CA GLY A 278 5.19 19.29 -36.21
C GLY A 278 4.18 20.30 -35.68
N VAL A 279 3.23 19.81 -34.87
CA VAL A 279 2.37 20.66 -34.05
C VAL A 279 2.45 20.20 -32.59
N ASP A 280 3.05 21.11 -31.82
CA ASP A 280 2.96 21.36 -30.39
C ASP A 280 3.43 20.31 -29.37
N GLY A 281 4.61 20.61 -28.82
CA GLY A 281 4.97 20.27 -27.44
C GLY A 281 4.05 20.99 -26.46
N ILE A 282 2.93 20.35 -26.10
CA ILE A 282 1.99 20.86 -25.09
C ILE A 282 2.23 20.13 -23.77
N GLY A 283 2.92 20.81 -22.86
CA GLY A 283 2.72 20.75 -21.41
C GLY A 283 2.98 19.43 -20.68
N ALA A 284 3.58 19.52 -19.50
CA ALA A 284 3.75 18.43 -18.54
C ALA A 284 2.42 17.91 -17.93
N THR A 285 1.34 17.83 -18.71
CA THR A 285 0.15 17.08 -18.36
C THR A 285 0.46 15.60 -18.60
N GLY A 286 0.82 14.87 -17.54
CA GLY A 286 1.11 13.44 -17.64
C GLY A 286 0.00 12.72 -18.42
N THR A 287 0.33 12.25 -19.62
CA THR A 287 -0.61 11.60 -20.53
C THR A 287 -1.17 10.37 -19.83
N ARG A 288 -2.45 10.40 -19.45
CA ARG A 288 -3.10 9.25 -18.80
C ARG A 288 -3.13 8.10 -19.79
N ARG A 289 -2.41 7.03 -19.48
CA ARG A 289 -2.38 5.79 -20.26
C ARG A 289 -3.41 4.80 -19.71
N ARG A 290 -3.76 3.79 -20.51
CA ARG A 290 -4.62 2.71 -20.03
C ARG A 290 -3.84 1.88 -19.00
N LYS A 291 -4.47 1.58 -17.86
CA LYS A 291 -3.94 0.63 -16.87
C LYS A 291 -4.01 -0.79 -17.48
N ALA A 292 -2.87 -1.30 -17.95
CA ALA A 292 -2.75 -2.66 -18.49
C ALA A 292 -2.52 -3.69 -17.37
N LEU A 293 -3.18 -4.85 -17.47
CA LEU A 293 -3.01 -5.97 -16.54
C LEU A 293 -1.65 -6.65 -16.77
N SER A 294 -0.93 -6.93 -15.70
CA SER A 294 0.33 -7.66 -15.68
C SER A 294 0.07 -9.14 -15.35
N ARG A 295 0.90 -10.05 -15.88
CA ARG A 295 0.84 -11.48 -15.50
C ARG A 295 1.59 -11.70 -14.20
N TRP A 296 0.90 -12.27 -13.20
CA TRP A 296 1.51 -12.74 -11.97
C TRP A 296 1.73 -14.26 -12.01
N PRO A 297 2.80 -14.80 -11.41
CA PRO A 297 3.90 -14.10 -10.72
C PRO A 297 4.88 -13.42 -11.70
N PRO A 298 5.34 -12.16 -11.55
CA PRO A 298 6.34 -11.52 -12.44
C PRO A 298 7.53 -12.41 -12.85
N TYR A 299 8.09 -12.17 -14.05
CA TYR A 299 9.32 -12.85 -14.46
C TYR A 299 10.51 -12.34 -13.64
N GLY A 300 11.43 -13.23 -13.26
CA GLY A 300 12.69 -12.85 -12.62
C GLY A 300 12.62 -12.65 -11.10
N LEU A 301 11.47 -12.84 -10.45
CA LEU A 301 11.42 -13.09 -9.00
C LEU A 301 11.55 -14.60 -8.75
N ASP A 302 12.41 -14.99 -7.82
CA ASP A 302 12.43 -16.34 -7.28
C ASP A 302 11.33 -16.47 -6.24
N TYR A 303 10.37 -17.35 -6.52
CA TYR A 303 9.25 -17.63 -5.63
C TYR A 303 9.49 -18.89 -4.80
N GLY A 304 10.75 -19.31 -4.60
CA GLY A 304 11.10 -20.56 -3.91
C GLY A 304 11.04 -21.79 -4.82
N LEU A 305 10.92 -21.60 -6.14
CA LEU A 305 10.90 -22.67 -7.14
C LEU A 305 12.31 -23.07 -7.64
N SER A 306 13.31 -22.25 -7.30
CA SER A 306 14.74 -22.37 -7.69
C SER A 306 15.41 -23.70 -7.30
N GLY A 307 14.79 -24.52 -6.44
CA GLY A 307 15.43 -25.75 -5.96
C GLY A 307 15.42 -26.97 -6.91
N LYS A 308 14.48 -27.08 -7.88
CA LYS A 308 14.27 -28.38 -8.60
C LYS A 308 13.74 -28.32 -10.04
N THR A 309 13.56 -27.15 -10.65
CA THR A 309 12.75 -27.04 -11.89
C THR A 309 13.47 -26.52 -13.13
N TRP A 310 14.79 -26.31 -13.11
CA TRP A 310 15.54 -26.08 -14.36
C TRP A 310 15.85 -27.41 -15.06
N SER A 311 14.80 -28.17 -15.36
CA SER A 311 14.87 -29.47 -16.02
C SER A 311 14.64 -29.32 -17.53
N GLY A 312 15.63 -28.76 -18.23
CA GLY A 312 15.75 -28.88 -19.68
C GLY A 312 14.76 -28.10 -20.57
N PRO A 313 14.91 -28.18 -21.91
CA PRO A 313 14.22 -27.33 -22.89
C PRO A 313 12.72 -27.62 -23.10
N GLY A 314 12.12 -28.48 -22.27
CA GLY A 314 10.74 -28.97 -22.44
C GLY A 314 9.86 -28.88 -21.19
N ASP A 315 10.42 -28.58 -20.01
CA ASP A 315 9.59 -28.34 -18.81
C ASP A 315 9.04 -26.92 -18.84
N GLY A 316 7.72 -26.82 -18.89
CA GLY A 316 7.01 -25.55 -18.90
C GLY A 316 7.38 -24.67 -17.70
N VAL A 317 7.30 -23.36 -17.90
CA VAL A 317 7.64 -22.34 -16.90
C VAL A 317 6.96 -22.69 -15.56
N GLY A 318 7.75 -23.00 -14.52
CA GLY A 318 7.29 -23.32 -13.16
C GLY A 318 6.35 -22.27 -12.53
N ARG A 319 6.21 -21.08 -13.16
CA ARG A 319 5.12 -20.10 -12.93
C ARG A 319 3.74 -20.73 -12.81
N LEU A 320 3.43 -21.76 -13.61
CA LEU A 320 2.12 -22.41 -13.63
C LEU A 320 1.80 -23.20 -12.36
N GLN A 321 2.77 -23.41 -11.46
CA GLN A 321 2.55 -24.08 -10.18
C GLN A 321 2.32 -23.10 -9.01
N MET A 322 2.56 -21.80 -9.21
CA MET A 322 2.33 -20.81 -8.16
C MET A 322 0.84 -20.58 -7.92
N VAL A 323 0.42 -20.72 -6.67
CA VAL A 323 -0.95 -20.47 -6.21
C VAL A 323 -0.87 -19.40 -5.13
N LEU A 324 -1.79 -18.43 -5.17
CA LEU A 324 -1.87 -17.43 -4.10
C LEU A 324 -2.36 -18.08 -2.78
N PRO A 325 -1.98 -17.51 -1.63
CA PRO A 325 -2.69 -17.79 -0.39
C PRO A 325 -4.19 -17.49 -0.52
N TRP A 326 -4.96 -17.94 0.46
CA TRP A 326 -6.32 -17.42 0.64
C TRP A 326 -6.23 -15.93 0.99
N VAL A 327 -6.81 -15.06 0.17
CA VAL A 327 -6.75 -13.61 0.39
C VAL A 327 -8.15 -13.07 0.60
N ARG A 328 -8.37 -12.38 1.72
CA ARG A 328 -9.62 -11.68 1.99
C ARG A 328 -9.34 -10.22 2.32
N LEU A 329 -9.94 -9.32 1.57
CA LEU A 329 -9.92 -7.90 1.88
C LEU A 329 -11.17 -7.56 2.68
N PHE A 330 -10.99 -6.78 3.74
CA PHE A 330 -12.08 -6.28 4.58
C PHE A 330 -12.19 -4.78 4.38
N THR A 331 -13.41 -4.29 4.20
CA THR A 331 -13.68 -2.86 4.04
C THR A 331 -14.69 -2.40 5.08
N SER A 332 -14.42 -1.26 5.72
CA SER A 332 -15.38 -0.66 6.63
C SER A 332 -16.45 0.11 5.83
N ASP A 333 -17.72 -0.15 6.13
CA ASP A 333 -18.80 0.65 5.54
C ASP A 333 -18.80 2.04 6.18
N GLY A 334 -18.40 3.05 5.39
CA GLY A 334 -18.37 4.44 5.82
C GLY A 334 -19.80 4.89 6.11
N GLY A 335 -20.15 4.95 7.40
CA GLY A 335 -21.48 5.27 7.89
C GLY A 335 -22.11 6.49 7.23
N ALA A 336 -22.87 6.26 6.16
CA ALA A 336 -23.69 7.25 5.50
C ALA A 336 -25.16 6.90 5.74
N GLY A 337 -25.67 7.35 6.88
CA GLY A 337 -27.08 7.69 7.07
C GLY A 337 -28.06 6.53 7.24
N LEU A 338 -28.59 6.42 8.46
CA LEU A 338 -29.90 5.87 8.76
C LEU A 338 -30.94 6.33 7.72
N ALA A 339 -31.35 5.46 6.81
CA ALA A 339 -32.68 5.49 6.19
C ALA A 339 -32.99 4.18 5.44
N SER A 340 -34.07 3.54 5.93
CA SER A 340 -34.90 2.55 5.26
C SER A 340 -34.39 1.11 5.21
N GLY A 341 -35.01 0.28 6.07
CA GLY A 341 -34.76 -1.14 6.16
C GLY A 341 -35.36 -1.95 5.03
N SER A 342 -34.82 -3.15 4.85
CA SER A 342 -35.60 -4.37 4.65
C SER A 342 -34.67 -5.56 4.81
N LEU A 343 -35.15 -6.54 5.56
CA LEU A 343 -34.63 -7.90 5.68
C LEU A 343 -34.60 -8.58 4.31
N SER A 344 -33.59 -9.41 4.05
CA SER A 344 -33.74 -10.81 3.59
C SER A 344 -32.43 -11.35 3.02
N SER A 345 -32.20 -12.62 3.34
CA SER A 345 -31.12 -13.51 2.91
C SER A 345 -31.24 -13.96 1.45
N SER A 346 -30.11 -14.54 1.01
CA SER A 346 -29.94 -15.52 -0.07
C SER A 346 -29.97 -15.05 -1.54
N ALA A 347 -28.95 -15.53 -2.26
CA ALA A 347 -28.86 -15.83 -3.68
C ALA A 347 -29.53 -14.86 -4.67
N ILE A 348 -28.70 -14.15 -5.43
CA ILE A 348 -28.69 -14.14 -6.91
C ILE A 348 -27.48 -13.30 -7.34
N GLU A 349 -26.48 -13.98 -7.90
CA GLU A 349 -25.52 -13.37 -8.82
C GLU A 349 -26.28 -12.94 -10.07
N MET A 350 -26.44 -11.63 -10.29
CA MET A 350 -26.40 -11.03 -11.62
C MET A 350 -26.09 -9.54 -11.53
N LYS A 351 -24.96 -9.17 -12.14
CA LYS A 351 -24.74 -7.90 -12.87
C LYS A 351 -25.26 -6.62 -12.19
N LYS A 352 -24.77 -6.32 -10.98
CA LYS A 352 -24.75 -4.92 -10.51
C LYS A 352 -23.57 -4.23 -11.19
N THR A 353 -23.82 -3.48 -12.26
CA THR A 353 -23.08 -2.23 -12.52
C THR A 353 -23.12 -1.45 -11.20
N ARG A 354 -22.05 -1.57 -10.40
CA ARG A 354 -21.96 -0.96 -9.07
C ARG A 354 -21.97 0.55 -9.25
N GLU A 355 -23.16 1.12 -9.16
CA GLU A 355 -23.35 2.54 -8.91
C GLU A 355 -22.82 2.77 -7.48
N TRP A 356 -21.51 3.01 -7.41
CA TRP A 356 -20.77 3.19 -6.17
C TRP A 356 -21.46 4.28 -5.36
N GLY A 357 -22.00 3.89 -4.21
CA GLY A 357 -22.80 4.76 -3.36
C GLY A 357 -22.09 6.08 -3.09
N LYS A 358 -22.86 7.17 -3.04
CA LYS A 358 -22.36 8.45 -2.52
C LYS A 358 -21.93 8.22 -1.07
N GLY A 359 -20.63 8.19 -0.80
CA GLY A 359 -20.09 7.90 0.55
C GLY A 359 -18.91 6.92 0.56
N SER A 360 -18.71 6.22 -0.55
CA SER A 360 -17.55 5.39 -0.87
C SER A 360 -16.16 5.90 -0.52
N THR A 361 -15.51 5.40 0.55
CA THR A 361 -14.08 5.67 0.85
C THR A 361 -13.16 5.28 -0.32
N VAL A 362 -12.00 5.92 -0.43
CA VAL A 362 -10.94 5.57 -1.38
C VAL A 362 -10.41 4.18 -1.09
N LEU A 363 -10.20 3.83 0.18
CA LEU A 363 -9.70 2.51 0.59
C LEU A 363 -10.63 1.38 0.14
N ALA A 364 -11.95 1.54 0.29
CA ALA A 364 -12.90 0.54 -0.18
C ALA A 364 -12.87 0.36 -1.71
N ARG A 365 -12.63 1.44 -2.46
CA ARG A 365 -12.47 1.37 -3.93
C ARG A 365 -11.17 0.66 -4.32
N GLN A 366 -10.09 0.97 -3.62
CA GLN A 366 -8.79 0.33 -3.85
C GLN A 366 -8.84 -1.16 -3.53
N ALA A 367 -9.53 -1.55 -2.45
CA ALA A 367 -9.75 -2.95 -2.10
C ALA A 367 -10.56 -3.69 -3.18
N ASP A 368 -11.64 -3.09 -3.69
CA ASP A 368 -12.43 -3.68 -4.78
C ASP A 368 -11.61 -3.83 -6.06
N GLU A 369 -10.83 -2.81 -6.41
CA GLU A 369 -9.94 -2.86 -7.56
C GLU A 369 -8.89 -3.96 -7.39
N MET A 370 -8.26 -4.06 -6.21
CA MET A 370 -7.26 -5.06 -5.88
C MET A 370 -7.81 -6.49 -6.04
N VAL A 371 -8.98 -6.79 -5.46
CA VAL A 371 -9.64 -8.10 -5.62
C VAL A 371 -9.91 -8.40 -7.08
N SER A 372 -10.42 -7.43 -7.83
CA SER A 372 -10.71 -7.57 -9.26
C SER A 372 -9.45 -7.88 -10.08
N VAL A 373 -8.33 -7.19 -9.83
CA VAL A 373 -7.08 -7.46 -10.55
C VAL A 373 -6.42 -8.76 -10.12
N MET A 374 -6.44 -9.13 -8.84
CA MET A 374 -5.88 -10.41 -8.36
C MET A 374 -6.59 -11.61 -9.00
N ARG A 375 -7.93 -11.60 -9.03
CA ARG A 375 -8.72 -12.67 -9.66
C ARG A 375 -8.38 -12.87 -11.13
N ARG A 376 -8.07 -11.77 -11.84
CA ARG A 376 -7.77 -11.78 -13.29
C ARG A 376 -6.31 -12.06 -13.61
N ALA A 377 -5.38 -11.57 -12.79
CA ALA A 377 -3.94 -11.64 -13.05
C ALA A 377 -3.31 -12.94 -12.55
N CYS A 378 -3.74 -13.45 -11.40
CA CYS A 378 -3.04 -14.53 -10.69
C CYS A 378 -3.54 -15.93 -11.05
N PHE A 379 -4.72 -16.06 -11.65
CA PHE A 379 -5.34 -17.36 -11.98
C PHE A 379 -5.67 -17.49 -13.46
N TRP A 380 -4.91 -16.78 -14.30
CA TRP A 380 -5.06 -16.87 -15.75
C TRP A 380 -4.80 -18.31 -16.22
N GLY A 381 -5.76 -18.91 -16.92
CA GLY A 381 -5.66 -20.27 -17.43
C GLY A 381 -6.05 -21.38 -16.44
N ARG A 382 -6.57 -21.02 -15.26
CA ARG A 382 -7.25 -21.94 -14.33
C ARG A 382 -8.75 -22.02 -14.63
N GLU A 383 -9.42 -22.97 -13.97
CA GLU A 383 -10.87 -23.10 -14.05
C GLU A 383 -11.60 -21.81 -13.68
N LYS A 384 -12.74 -21.59 -14.33
CA LYS A 384 -13.63 -20.46 -14.04
C LYS A 384 -14.09 -20.56 -12.58
N GLY A 385 -13.91 -19.51 -11.78
CA GLY A 385 -14.30 -19.48 -10.37
C GLY A 385 -13.14 -19.70 -9.39
N PHE A 386 -11.98 -20.19 -9.85
CA PHE A 386 -10.85 -20.48 -8.95
C PHE A 386 -10.35 -19.21 -8.23
N GLY A 387 -10.20 -18.11 -8.97
CA GLY A 387 -9.81 -16.83 -8.39
C GLY A 387 -10.87 -16.24 -7.47
N GLU A 388 -12.15 -16.40 -7.82
CA GLU A 388 -13.29 -15.96 -7.03
C GLU A 388 -13.38 -16.67 -5.68
N ARG A 389 -12.99 -17.95 -5.63
CA ARG A 389 -12.87 -18.73 -4.39
C ARG A 389 -11.70 -18.23 -3.53
N ARG A 390 -10.50 -18.10 -4.13
CA ARG A 390 -9.25 -17.78 -3.41
C ARG A 390 -9.19 -16.35 -2.89
N VAL A 391 -9.73 -15.40 -3.64
CA VAL A 391 -9.63 -13.97 -3.34
C VAL A 391 -11.03 -13.41 -3.12
N THR A 392 -11.34 -12.95 -1.91
CA THR A 392 -12.68 -12.45 -1.54
C THR A 392 -12.64 -11.04 -0.95
N LEU A 393 -13.80 -10.38 -0.96
CA LEU A 393 -14.03 -9.07 -0.36
C LEU A 393 -15.15 -9.19 0.66
N SER A 394 -14.92 -8.79 1.91
CA SER A 394 -15.93 -8.68 2.97
C SER A 394 -16.15 -7.21 3.34
N GLN A 395 -17.39 -6.87 3.67
CA GLN A 395 -17.75 -5.56 4.22
C GLN A 395 -18.09 -5.74 5.69
N VAL A 396 -17.33 -5.09 6.57
CA VAL A 396 -17.58 -5.19 8.01
C VAL A 396 -18.50 -4.04 8.43
N ARG A 397 -19.61 -4.38 9.09
CA ARG A 397 -20.57 -3.40 9.61
C ARG A 397 -20.09 -2.84 10.95
N GLY A 398 -19.63 -1.59 10.93
CA GLY A 398 -19.90 -0.55 11.92
C GLY A 398 -19.48 -0.69 13.39
N ASN A 399 -19.12 -1.87 13.91
CA ASN A 399 -18.60 -2.02 15.26
C ASN A 399 -17.17 -2.58 15.16
N GLY A 400 -16.17 -1.74 15.43
CA GLY A 400 -14.75 -2.06 15.26
C GLY A 400 -14.30 -3.31 16.03
N ASP A 401 -15.05 -3.70 17.06
CA ASP A 401 -14.79 -4.88 17.89
C ASP A 401 -14.99 -6.21 17.13
N ASN A 402 -15.86 -6.24 16.11
CA ASN A 402 -16.21 -7.48 15.41
C ASN A 402 -15.21 -7.88 14.30
N VAL A 403 -14.34 -6.97 13.86
CA VAL A 403 -13.41 -7.26 12.75
C VAL A 403 -12.40 -8.33 13.16
N GLY A 404 -11.90 -8.26 14.39
CA GLY A 404 -10.93 -9.24 14.91
C GLY A 404 -11.52 -10.64 15.02
N GLU A 405 -12.78 -10.74 15.45
CA GLU A 405 -13.53 -12.00 15.51
C GLU A 405 -13.79 -12.57 14.12
N GLU A 406 -14.32 -11.75 13.18
CA GLU A 406 -14.61 -12.21 11.81
C GLU A 406 -13.34 -12.69 11.08
N VAL A 407 -12.22 -11.98 11.26
CA VAL A 407 -10.93 -12.39 10.70
C VAL A 407 -10.42 -13.68 11.37
N GLY A 408 -10.54 -13.78 12.70
CA GLY A 408 -10.13 -14.96 13.45
C GLY A 408 -10.90 -16.21 13.06
N ASP A 409 -12.22 -16.11 12.95
CA ASP A 409 -13.10 -17.20 12.49
C ASP A 409 -12.75 -17.61 11.06
N TRP A 410 -12.48 -16.63 10.20
CA TRP A 410 -12.09 -16.92 8.83
C TRP A 410 -10.73 -17.64 8.75
N PHE A 411 -9.73 -17.22 9.53
CA PHE A 411 -8.44 -17.92 9.59
C PHE A 411 -8.58 -19.34 10.13
N LYS A 412 -9.37 -19.55 11.20
CA LYS A 412 -9.66 -20.88 11.74
C LYS A 412 -10.18 -21.81 10.65
N ASN A 413 -11.17 -21.36 9.88
CA ASN A 413 -11.73 -22.13 8.77
C ASN A 413 -10.68 -22.48 7.70
N VAL A 414 -9.78 -21.55 7.37
CA VAL A 414 -8.71 -21.81 6.40
C VAL A 414 -7.69 -22.83 6.92
N PHE A 415 -7.35 -22.77 8.21
CA PHE A 415 -6.40 -23.68 8.85
C PHE A 415 -6.94 -25.09 9.02
N GLU A 416 -8.22 -25.21 9.41
CA GLU A 416 -8.94 -26.48 9.54
C GLU A 416 -9.27 -27.12 8.18
N GLY A 417 -9.06 -26.40 7.07
CA GLY A 417 -9.31 -26.91 5.71
C GLY A 417 -10.78 -26.98 5.34
N THR A 418 -11.67 -26.29 6.06
CA THR A 418 -13.10 -26.22 5.73
C THR A 418 -13.36 -25.44 4.44
N LEU A 419 -12.42 -24.59 4.05
CA LEU A 419 -12.34 -23.98 2.72
C LEU A 419 -11.55 -24.92 1.80
N GLU A 420 -12.26 -25.72 1.02
CA GLU A 420 -11.67 -26.74 0.14
C GLU A 420 -10.92 -26.12 -1.06
N ASP A 421 -9.72 -26.65 -1.32
CA ASP A 421 -8.99 -26.49 -2.56
C ASP A 421 -9.54 -27.51 -3.57
N ILE A 422 -10.74 -27.26 -4.09
CA ILE A 422 -11.26 -28.06 -5.20
C ILE A 422 -10.53 -27.60 -6.46
N ASP A 423 -9.59 -28.43 -6.90
CA ASP A 423 -8.85 -28.32 -8.16
C ASP A 423 -9.68 -28.76 -9.36
#